data_AF-A0A9P5X0J9-F1
#
_entry.id   AF-A0A9P5X0J9-F1
#
_cell.length_a   1.000
_cell.length_b   1.000
_cell.length_c   1.000
_cell.angle_alpha   90.00
_cell.angle_beta   90.00
_cell.angle_gamma   90.00
#
_symmetry.space_group_name_H-M   'P 1'
#
loop_
_entity.id
_entity.type
_entity.pdbx_description
1 polymer ?
#
loop_
_entity_poly.entity_id
_entity_poly.type
_entity_poly.pdbx_seq_one_letter_code
_entity_poly.pdbx_strand_id
1 'polypeptide(L)'
;METTRPPQIIQELVTGLEGGKKVQNLTLASMVIMILDWLLTFEMEVIFIWKAKWSLTKWLYVLSRFMPFVDVPLAVVFGLGKGLTVDRCRAVYTYVNWMFGIGQAIADLIFTLRTWVTWGKTRRMGLCLSVCYIATWVVILTAVGLNLRSIMSLHQCLGS
;
A
#
# COMPACT_ATOMS: atom_id res chain seq x y z
N MET A 1 -31.17 19.01 -14.44
CA MET A 1 -30.54 18.25 -15.55
C MET A 1 -30.47 16.81 -15.08
N GLU A 2 -31.56 16.08 -15.23
CA GLU A 2 -31.71 14.72 -14.70
C GLU A 2 -32.39 13.87 -15.76
N THR A 3 -31.60 13.05 -16.46
CA THR A 3 -32.07 11.91 -17.28
C THR A 3 -30.85 11.08 -17.71
N THR A 4 -30.10 10.55 -16.75
CA THR A 4 -29.23 9.39 -17.00
C THR A 4 -30.15 8.19 -17.27
N ARG A 5 -30.10 7.65 -18.49
CA ARG A 5 -30.92 6.52 -18.95
C ARG A 5 -30.61 5.29 -18.05
N PRO A 6 -31.61 4.58 -17.48
CA PRO A 6 -31.39 3.45 -16.56
C PRO A 6 -30.32 2.42 -16.97
N PRO A 7 -30.13 2.03 -18.25
CA PRO A 7 -29.04 1.14 -18.65
C PRO A 7 -27.64 1.69 -18.38
N GLN A 8 -27.40 3.01 -18.47
CA GLN A 8 -26.05 3.56 -18.30
C GLN A 8 -25.61 3.54 -16.83
N ILE A 9 -26.50 3.91 -15.91
CA ILE A 9 -26.20 3.89 -14.46
C ILE A 9 -25.90 2.45 -14.00
N ILE A 10 -26.67 1.48 -14.49
CA ILE A 10 -26.48 0.07 -14.15
C ILE A 10 -25.12 -0.43 -14.65
N GLN A 11 -24.69 -0.05 -15.86
CA GLN A 11 -23.38 -0.47 -16.39
C GLN A 11 -22.21 0.17 -15.63
N GLU A 12 -22.32 1.44 -15.25
CA GLU A 12 -21.32 2.11 -14.40
C GLU A 12 -21.21 1.44 -13.03
N LEU A 13 -22.37 1.14 -12.40
CA LEU A 13 -22.42 0.42 -11.12
C LEU A 13 -21.83 -0.99 -11.24
N VAL A 14 -22.17 -1.74 -12.29
CA VAL A 14 -21.64 -3.09 -12.53
C VAL A 14 -20.13 -3.03 -12.76
N THR A 15 -19.64 -2.09 -13.56
CA THR A 15 -18.21 -1.92 -13.84
C THR A 15 -17.43 -1.54 -12.57
N GLY A 16 -17.98 -0.65 -11.75
CA GLY A 16 -17.42 -0.30 -10.44
C GLY A 16 -17.37 -1.49 -9.47
N LEU A 17 -18.46 -2.27 -9.39
CA LEU A 17 -18.53 -3.47 -8.54
C LEU A 17 -17.59 -4.58 -9.02
N GLU A 18 -17.47 -4.79 -10.33
CA GLU A 18 -16.52 -5.74 -10.92
C GLU A 18 -15.08 -5.30 -10.68
N GLY A 19 -14.78 -4.01 -10.83
CA GLY A 19 -13.47 -3.45 -10.51
C GLY A 19 -13.08 -3.72 -9.06
N GLY A 20 -13.98 -3.44 -8.11
CA GLY A 20 -13.75 -3.72 -6.68
C GLY A 20 -13.51 -5.19 -6.39
N LYS A 21 -14.35 -6.09 -6.94
CA LYS A 21 -14.18 -7.55 -6.77
C LYS A 21 -12.85 -8.06 -7.33
N LYS A 22 -12.41 -7.55 -8.50
CA LYS A 22 -11.13 -7.92 -9.10
C LYS A 22 -9.96 -7.53 -8.20
N VAL A 23 -9.94 -6.29 -7.71
CA VAL A 23 -8.89 -5.82 -6.80
C VAL A 23 -8.84 -6.69 -5.56
N GLN A 24 -10.00 -7.02 -4.98
CA GLN A 24 -10.05 -7.84 -3.78
C GLN A 24 -9.54 -9.28 -4.02
N ASN A 25 -9.94 -9.92 -5.11
CA ASN A 25 -9.45 -11.26 -5.46
C ASN A 25 -7.94 -11.27 -5.69
N LEU A 26 -7.41 -10.23 -6.35
CA LEU A 26 -5.97 -10.06 -6.53
C LEU A 26 -5.25 -9.88 -5.19
N THR A 27 -5.82 -9.12 -4.27
CA THR A 27 -5.29 -8.94 -2.92
C THR A 27 -5.29 -10.25 -2.11
N LEU A 28 -6.32 -11.08 -2.25
CA LEU A 28 -6.35 -12.40 -1.63
C LEU A 28 -5.29 -13.33 -2.23
N ALA A 29 -5.16 -13.34 -3.56
CA ALA A 29 -4.13 -14.13 -4.24
C ALA A 29 -2.71 -13.69 -3.84
N SER A 30 -2.47 -12.37 -3.74
CA SER A 30 -1.16 -11.84 -3.32
C SER A 30 -0.84 -12.22 -1.88
N MET A 31 -1.82 -12.23 -0.97
CA MET A 31 -1.62 -12.74 0.39
C MET A 31 -1.19 -14.20 0.42
N VAL A 32 -1.87 -15.06 -0.35
CA VAL A 32 -1.53 -16.48 -0.41
C VAL A 32 -0.10 -16.67 -0.93
N ILE A 33 0.26 -15.97 -2.02
CA ILE A 33 1.61 -16.02 -2.58
C ILE A 33 2.64 -15.55 -1.55
N MET A 34 2.37 -14.45 -0.85
CA MET A 34 3.29 -13.91 0.16
C MET A 34 3.49 -14.87 1.33
N ILE A 35 2.44 -15.56 1.78
CA ILE A 35 2.53 -16.57 2.84
C ILE A 35 3.32 -17.78 2.36
N LEU A 36 3.11 -18.22 1.11
CA LEU A 36 3.86 -19.33 0.53
C LEU A 36 5.35 -19.00 0.40
N ASP A 37 5.68 -17.80 -0.11
CA ASP A 37 7.05 -17.31 -0.21
C ASP A 37 7.70 -17.23 1.18
N TRP A 38 6.93 -16.80 2.19
CA TRP A 38 7.37 -16.79 3.58
C TRP A 38 7.73 -18.19 4.09
N LEU A 39 6.85 -19.17 3.93
CA LEU A 39 7.07 -20.54 4.37
C LEU A 39 8.29 -21.17 3.70
N LEU A 40 8.48 -20.91 2.40
CA LEU A 40 9.58 -21.47 1.63
C LEU A 40 10.95 -20.88 2.04
N THR A 41 10.98 -19.58 2.35
CA THR A 41 12.23 -18.87 2.66
C THR A 41 12.59 -18.90 4.15
N PHE A 42 11.63 -19.23 5.03
CA PHE A 42 11.78 -19.22 6.48
C PHE A 42 12.94 -20.07 6.99
N GLU A 43 13.10 -21.30 6.48
CA GLU A 43 14.15 -22.22 6.92
C GLU A 43 15.54 -21.62 6.71
N MET A 44 15.78 -21.05 5.52
CA MET A 44 17.04 -20.39 5.19
C MET A 44 17.26 -19.13 6.04
N GLU A 45 16.21 -18.34 6.26
CA GLU A 45 16.33 -17.09 7.01
C GLU A 45 16.60 -17.33 8.49
N VAL A 46 16.05 -18.38 9.10
CA VAL A 46 16.38 -18.77 10.48
C VAL A 46 17.87 -19.11 10.62
N ILE A 47 18.45 -19.78 9.64
CA ILE A 47 19.86 -20.15 9.67
C ILE A 47 20.76 -18.92 9.45
N PHE A 48 20.46 -18.08 8.46
CA PHE A 48 21.34 -16.98 8.04
C PHE A 48 21.07 -15.64 8.74
N ILE A 49 19.82 -15.31 9.09
CA ILE A 49 19.43 -14.01 9.64
C ILE A 49 19.26 -14.07 11.16
N TRP A 50 18.65 -15.13 11.70
CA TRP A 50 18.37 -15.20 13.13
C TRP A 50 19.62 -15.43 13.98
N LYS A 51 20.59 -16.21 13.48
CA LYS A 51 21.90 -16.42 14.13
C LYS A 51 22.88 -15.25 13.97
N ALA A 52 22.63 -14.32 13.04
CA ALA A 52 23.50 -13.17 12.79
C ALA A 52 23.23 -12.01 13.77
N LYS A 53 24.28 -11.22 14.04
CA LYS A 53 24.22 -10.01 14.89
C LYS A 53 23.11 -9.07 14.42
N TRP A 54 22.38 -8.49 15.37
CA TRP A 54 21.34 -7.49 15.08
C TRP A 54 21.96 -6.26 14.42
N SER A 55 21.60 -6.02 13.15
CA SER A 55 22.01 -4.87 12.34
C SER A 55 20.75 -4.13 11.84
N LEU A 56 20.90 -2.86 11.44
CA LEU A 56 19.82 -2.07 10.85
C LEU A 56 19.13 -2.82 9.69
N THR A 57 19.90 -3.50 8.85
CA THR A 57 19.36 -4.32 7.74
C THR A 57 18.41 -5.43 8.22
N LYS A 58 18.65 -6.02 9.39
CA LYS A 58 17.77 -7.04 9.99
C LYS A 58 16.47 -6.42 10.51
N TRP A 59 16.54 -5.21 11.06
CA TRP A 59 15.35 -4.45 11.48
C TRP A 59 14.46 -4.07 10.30
N LEU A 60 15.02 -3.44 9.27
CA LEU A 60 14.30 -3.12 8.02
C LEU A 60 13.73 -4.38 7.39
N TYR A 61 14.58 -5.41 7.38
CA TYR A 61 14.28 -6.82 7.29
C TYR A 61 12.86 -7.22 7.73
N VAL A 62 12.80 -7.38 9.05
CA VAL A 62 11.62 -7.76 9.82
C VAL A 62 10.47 -6.80 9.54
N LEU A 63 10.71 -5.49 9.58
CA LEU A 63 9.65 -4.49 9.46
C LEU A 63 8.93 -4.58 8.10
N SER A 64 9.68 -4.67 7.00
CA SER A 64 9.13 -4.86 5.65
C SER A 64 8.30 -6.14 5.51
N ARG A 65 8.65 -7.16 6.29
CA ARG A 65 8.03 -8.48 6.21
C ARG A 65 6.77 -8.61 7.03
N PHE A 66 6.71 -7.95 8.20
CA PHE A 66 5.54 -7.97 9.07
C PHE A 66 4.49 -6.93 8.70
N MET A 67 4.86 -5.88 7.96
CA MET A 67 3.93 -4.84 7.54
C MET A 67 2.72 -5.33 6.73
N PRO A 68 2.91 -6.14 5.67
CA PRO A 68 1.81 -6.64 4.86
C PRO A 68 0.83 -7.52 5.65
N PHE A 69 1.27 -8.17 6.73
CA PHE A 69 0.38 -8.96 7.58
C PHE A 69 -0.63 -8.11 8.36
N VAL A 70 -0.35 -6.82 8.54
CA VAL A 70 -1.29 -5.90 9.19
C VAL A 70 -2.13 -5.20 8.12
N ASP A 71 -1.48 -4.65 7.10
CA ASP A 71 -2.15 -3.87 6.05
C ASP A 71 -3.21 -4.65 5.29
N VAL A 72 -2.89 -5.87 4.88
CA VAL A 72 -3.69 -6.58 3.88
C VAL A 72 -4.97 -7.19 4.50
N PRO A 73 -4.96 -7.76 5.71
CA PRO A 73 -6.19 -8.16 6.40
C PRO A 73 -7.09 -6.96 6.73
N LEU A 74 -6.51 -5.83 7.14
CA LEU A 74 -7.26 -4.59 7.37
C LEU A 74 -7.95 -4.14 6.07
N ALA A 75 -7.23 -4.11 4.95
CA ALA A 75 -7.80 -3.78 3.64
C ALA A 75 -8.95 -4.72 3.23
N VAL A 76 -8.83 -6.02 3.52
CA VAL A 76 -9.88 -7.01 3.21
C VAL A 76 -11.10 -6.87 4.11
N VAL A 77 -10.90 -6.71 5.43
CA VAL A 77 -12.00 -6.52 6.39
C VAL A 77 -12.80 -5.27 6.05
N PHE A 78 -12.12 -4.17 5.70
CA PHE A 78 -12.80 -2.93 5.31
C PHE A 78 -13.38 -2.97 3.90
N GLY A 79 -12.76 -3.69 2.96
CA GLY A 79 -13.32 -3.92 1.63
C GLY A 79 -14.58 -4.78 1.63
N LEU A 80 -14.71 -5.70 2.61
CA LEU A 80 -15.89 -6.54 2.79
C LEU A 80 -17.00 -5.91 3.65
N GLY A 81 -16.67 -4.85 4.41
CA GLY A 81 -17.60 -4.18 5.29
C GLY A 81 -18.73 -3.52 4.50
N LYS A 82 -19.94 -4.10 4.55
CA LYS A 82 -21.14 -3.44 4.05
C LYS A 82 -21.60 -2.40 5.07
N GLY A 83 -21.69 -1.14 4.66
CA GLY A 83 -22.27 -0.06 5.49
C GLY A 83 -21.27 0.77 6.30
N LEU A 84 -20.05 1.00 5.80
CA LEU A 84 -19.16 1.98 6.44
C LEU A 84 -19.73 3.41 6.31
N THR A 85 -19.91 4.07 7.45
CA THR A 85 -20.13 5.52 7.50
C THR A 85 -18.99 6.26 6.81
N VAL A 86 -19.28 7.37 6.14
CA VAL A 86 -18.30 8.19 5.40
C VAL A 86 -17.08 8.54 6.26
N ASP A 87 -17.27 8.86 7.54
CA ASP A 87 -16.18 9.19 8.47
C ASP A 87 -15.25 8.01 8.75
N ARG A 88 -15.80 6.79 8.89
CA ARG A 88 -15.00 5.59 9.07
C ARG A 88 -14.25 5.24 7.80
N CYS A 89 -14.87 5.40 6.63
CA CYS A 89 -14.21 5.23 5.35
C CYS A 89 -13.00 6.18 5.22
N ARG A 90 -13.15 7.45 5.61
CA ARG A 90 -12.04 8.43 5.63
C ARG A 90 -10.91 8.02 6.57
N ALA A 91 -11.23 7.62 7.80
CA ALA A 91 -10.23 7.22 8.78
C ALA A 91 -9.43 6.01 8.31
N VAL A 92 -10.12 4.99 7.79
CA VAL A 92 -9.51 3.78 7.22
C VAL A 92 -8.65 4.11 6.01
N TYR A 93 -9.17 4.90 5.07
CA TYR A 93 -8.42 5.26 3.88
C TYR A 93 -7.15 6.03 4.24
N THR A 94 -7.24 6.97 5.18
CA THR A 94 -6.08 7.72 5.68
C THR A 94 -5.07 6.77 6.31
N TYR A 95 -5.51 5.87 7.18
CA TYR A 95 -4.67 4.88 7.83
C TYR A 95 -3.93 3.97 6.82
N VAL A 96 -4.66 3.39 5.85
CA VAL A 96 -4.09 2.52 4.81
C VAL A 96 -3.05 3.26 3.97
N ASN A 97 -3.30 4.52 3.60
CA ASN A 97 -2.33 5.32 2.84
C ASN A 97 -1.06 5.60 3.66
N TRP A 98 -1.18 5.89 4.95
CA TRP A 98 -0.02 6.10 5.82
C TRP A 98 0.80 4.83 5.99
N MET A 99 0.16 3.69 6.24
CA MET A 99 0.87 2.42 6.34
C MET A 99 1.52 2.04 5.01
N PHE A 100 0.83 2.19 3.88
CA PHE A 100 1.43 1.96 2.57
C PHE A 100 2.65 2.86 2.34
N GLY A 101 2.57 4.14 2.70
CA GLY A 101 3.69 5.07 2.63
C GLY A 101 4.89 4.66 3.48
N ILE A 102 4.66 4.19 4.71
CA ILE A 102 5.72 3.66 5.57
C ILE A 102 6.34 2.39 4.96
N GLY A 103 5.52 1.49 4.37
CA GLY A 103 5.99 0.26 3.74
C GLY A 103 6.86 0.54 2.53
N GLN A 104 6.42 1.50 1.70
CA GLN A 104 7.20 2.01 0.58
C GLN A 104 8.53 2.60 1.06
N ALA A 105 8.54 3.38 2.14
CA ALA A 105 9.75 3.98 2.69
C ALA A 105 10.82 2.93 3.05
N ILE A 106 10.37 1.85 3.68
CA ILE A 106 11.25 0.74 4.08
C ILE A 106 11.76 0.01 2.84
N ALA A 107 10.89 -0.25 1.86
CA ALA A 107 11.26 -0.91 0.60
C ALA A 107 12.31 -0.09 -0.17
N ASP A 108 12.10 1.22 -0.32
CA ASP A 108 13.03 2.14 -0.99
C ASP A 108 14.39 2.19 -0.27
N LEU A 109 14.38 2.13 1.07
CA LEU A 109 15.61 2.11 1.86
C LEU A 109 16.39 0.78 1.67
N ILE A 110 15.70 -0.36 1.66
CA ILE A 110 16.32 -1.67 1.36
C ILE A 110 16.91 -1.67 -0.05
N PHE A 111 16.16 -1.17 -1.03
CA PHE A 111 16.61 -1.07 -2.42
C PHE A 111 17.84 -0.16 -2.54
N THR A 112 17.83 0.98 -1.85
CA THR A 112 18.95 1.93 -1.81
C THR A 112 20.19 1.30 -1.17
N LEU A 113 20.04 0.59 -0.05
CA LEU A 113 21.16 -0.08 0.61
C LEU A 113 21.78 -1.16 -0.28
N ARG A 114 20.95 -1.98 -0.93
CA ARG A 114 21.43 -3.04 -1.85
C ARG A 114 22.17 -2.44 -3.05
N THR A 115 21.56 -1.49 -3.74
CA THR A 115 22.16 -0.84 -4.90
C THR A 115 23.45 -0.12 -4.53
N TRP A 116 23.51 0.55 -3.37
CA TRP A 116 24.70 1.27 -2.92
C TRP A 116 25.88 0.33 -2.62
N VAL A 117 25.61 -0.85 -2.06
CA VAL A 117 26.64 -1.88 -1.85
C VAL A 117 27.13 -2.46 -3.18
N THR A 118 26.22 -2.81 -4.10
CA THR A 118 26.58 -3.39 -5.41
C THR A 118 27.45 -2.46 -6.25
N TRP A 119 27.23 -1.14 -6.18
CA TRP A 119 27.99 -0.15 -6.96
C TRP A 119 29.19 0.47 -6.23
N GLY A 120 29.73 -0.22 -5.22
CA GLY A 120 31.00 0.18 -4.59
C GLY A 120 30.92 1.50 -3.82
N LYS A 121 29.76 1.82 -3.23
CA LYS A 121 29.54 2.98 -2.37
C LYS A 121 29.60 4.38 -3.03
N THR A 122 29.39 4.50 -4.33
CA THR A 122 29.50 5.79 -5.04
C THR A 122 28.44 6.84 -4.61
N ARG A 123 28.87 8.05 -4.21
CA ARG A 123 27.99 9.16 -3.73
C ARG A 123 26.92 9.62 -4.74
N ARG A 124 27.20 9.54 -6.05
CA ARG A 124 26.27 9.97 -7.12
C ARG A 124 24.97 9.15 -7.11
N MET A 125 25.06 7.86 -6.82
CA MET A 125 23.86 7.01 -6.73
C MET A 125 23.04 7.31 -5.49
N GLY A 126 23.67 7.57 -4.35
CA GLY A 126 22.95 8.00 -3.15
C GLY A 126 22.13 9.26 -3.40
N LEU A 127 22.67 10.22 -4.17
CA LEU A 127 21.94 11.43 -4.56
C LEU A 127 20.76 11.10 -5.49
N CYS A 128 20.98 10.30 -6.55
CA CYS A 128 19.93 9.90 -7.48
C CYS A 128 18.76 9.19 -6.77
N LEU A 129 19.07 8.24 -5.90
CA LEU A 129 18.08 7.48 -5.13
C LEU A 129 17.32 8.39 -4.15
N SER A 130 18.00 9.35 -3.53
CA SER A 130 17.35 10.33 -2.64
C SER A 130 16.40 11.25 -3.40
N VAL A 131 16.74 11.66 -4.62
CA VAL A 131 15.85 12.46 -5.48
C VAL A 131 14.63 11.65 -5.89
N CYS A 132 14.81 10.40 -6.32
CA CYS A 132 13.71 9.50 -6.64
C CYS A 132 12.78 9.29 -5.44
N TYR A 133 13.35 9.08 -4.25
CA TYR A 133 12.60 8.97 -3.00
C TYR A 133 11.74 10.21 -2.75
N ILE A 134 12.33 11.41 -2.79
CA ILE A 134 11.59 12.67 -2.58
C ILE A 134 10.46 12.82 -3.61
N ALA A 135 10.72 12.50 -4.89
CA ALA A 135 9.70 12.55 -5.93
C ALA A 135 8.52 11.62 -5.62
N THR A 136 8.78 10.40 -5.16
CA THR A 136 7.73 9.45 -4.75
C THR A 136 6.89 10.01 -3.60
N TRP A 137 7.51 10.62 -2.59
CA TRP A 137 6.79 11.24 -1.48
C TRP A 137 5.92 12.43 -1.91
N VAL A 138 6.42 13.26 -2.82
CA VAL A 138 5.62 14.36 -3.38
C VAL A 138 4.38 13.83 -4.09
N VAL A 139 4.51 12.76 -4.87
CA VAL A 139 3.37 12.11 -5.54
C VAL A 139 2.37 11.54 -4.52
N ILE A 140 2.85 10.86 -3.47
CA ILE A 140 1.97 10.28 -2.44
C ILE A 140 1.20 11.39 -1.71
N LEU A 141 1.88 12.45 -1.27
CA LEU A 141 1.25 13.54 -0.52
C LEU A 141 0.22 14.29 -1.38
N THR A 142 0.53 14.53 -2.65
CA THR A 142 -0.41 15.17 -3.58
C THR A 142 -1.61 14.28 -3.87
N ALA A 143 -1.41 12.99 -4.10
CA ALA A 143 -2.50 12.03 -4.32
C ALA A 143 -3.42 11.92 -3.11
N VAL A 144 -2.87 11.79 -1.89
CA VAL A 144 -3.67 11.75 -0.65
C VAL A 144 -4.43 13.06 -0.46
N GLY A 145 -3.78 14.20 -0.67
CA GLY A 145 -4.41 15.52 -0.58
C GLY A 145 -5.57 15.71 -1.55
N LEU A 146 -5.42 15.25 -2.80
CA LEU A 146 -6.49 15.29 -3.80
C LEU A 146 -7.65 14.37 -3.42
N ASN A 147 -7.36 13.13 -3.00
CA ASN A 147 -8.40 12.18 -2.60
C ASN A 147 -9.21 12.69 -1.39
N LEU A 148 -8.54 13.27 -0.38
CA LEU A 148 -9.22 13.85 0.78
C LEU A 148 -10.12 15.03 0.42
N ARG A 149 -9.73 15.84 -0.57
CA ARG A 149 -10.54 16.94 -1.10
C ARG A 149 -11.77 16.43 -1.84
N SER A 150 -11.62 15.44 -2.71
CA SER A 150 -12.75 14.84 -3.46
C SER A 150 -13.80 14.23 -2.54
N ILE A 151 -13.37 13.55 -1.46
CA ILE A 151 -14.29 13.00 -0.46
C ILE A 151 -15.03 14.11 0.31
N MET A 152 -14.34 15.21 0.62
CA MET A 152 -14.96 16.37 1.28
C MET A 152 -16.03 17.02 0.41
N SER A 153 -15.79 17.18 -0.89
CA SER A 153 -16.80 17.70 -1.82
C SER A 153 -18.01 16.77 -1.97
N LEU A 154 -17.81 15.45 -1.95
CA LEU A 154 -18.92 14.48 -2.03
C LEU A 154 -19.81 14.51 -0.77
N HIS A 155 -19.22 14.65 0.41
CA HIS A 155 -19.98 14.79 1.66
C HIS A 155 -20.87 16.05 1.65
N GLN A 156 -20.38 17.15 1.10
CA GLN A 156 -21.13 18.39 0.98
C GLN A 156 -22.33 18.27 0.03
N CYS A 157 -22.24 17.47 -1.03
CA CYS A 157 -23.34 17.21 -1.96
C CYS A 157 -24.37 16.18 -1.45
N LEU A 158 -23.98 15.25 -0.57
CA LEU A 158 -24.87 14.23 0.02
C LEU A 158 -25.59 14.71 1.29
N GLY A 159 -25.14 15.82 1.88
CA GLY A 159 -25.73 16.43 3.08
C GLY A 159 -26.72 17.58 2.80
N SER A 160 -27.04 17.85 1.53
CA SER A 160 -28.03 18.84 1.06
C SER A 160 -29.15 18.15 0.31
#